data_AF-A0A2S2N3J4-F1
#
_entry.id   AF-A0A2S2N3J4-F1
#
_cell.length_a   1.000
_cell.length_b   1.000
_cell.length_c   1.000
_cell.angle_alpha   90.00
_cell.angle_beta   90.00
_cell.angle_gamma   90.00
#
_symmetry.space_group_name_H-M   'P 1'
#
loop_
_entity.id
_entity.type
_entity.pdbx_description
1 polymer ?
#
loop_
_entity_poly.entity_id
_entity_poly.type
_entity_poly.pdbx_seq_one_letter_code
_entity_poly.pdbx_strand_id
1 'polypeptide(L)'
;GLGPCPGEPLPRPGELQVRLLVGAPMFYGGGSGGRVYLCEMDGQAPHLRCPRALRGSPGHPHGRFGASLAHLSHLDGLTCPQVAVGAPLEDDGHGAVYLFQSAPGGHLGEVVQRISGSWFPSQPQFFGL
;
A
#
# COMPACT_ATOMS: atom_id res chain seq x y z
N GLY A 1 -9.10 -9.11 -0.10
CA GLY A 1 -8.75 -8.58 -1.43
C GLY A 1 -9.22 -7.14 -1.51
N LEU A 2 -8.53 -6.30 -2.29
CA LEU A 2 -8.96 -4.92 -2.51
C LEU A 2 -10.32 -4.93 -3.21
N GLY A 3 -11.36 -4.47 -2.51
CA GLY A 3 -12.72 -4.36 -3.05
C GLY A 3 -12.88 -3.12 -3.96
N PRO A 4 -13.95 -3.06 -4.78
CA PRO A 4 -14.26 -1.88 -5.58
C PRO A 4 -14.73 -0.70 -4.71
N CYS A 5 -14.67 0.52 -5.26
CA CYS A 5 -15.28 1.68 -4.64
C CYS A 5 -16.83 1.59 -4.69
N PRO A 6 -17.57 2.26 -3.79
CA PRO A 6 -19.02 2.41 -3.90
C PRO A 6 -19.40 3.00 -5.27
N GLY A 7 -20.44 2.42 -5.88
CA GLY A 7 -20.92 2.84 -7.19
C GLY A 7 -20.20 2.19 -8.38
N GLU A 8 -19.15 1.39 -8.15
CA GLU A 8 -18.51 0.61 -9.23
C GLU A 8 -19.27 -0.70 -9.50
N PRO A 9 -19.35 -1.16 -10.76
CA PRO A 9 -19.91 -2.47 -11.07
C PRO A 9 -19.14 -3.58 -10.36
N LEU A 10 -19.86 -4.49 -9.72
CA LEU A 10 -19.25 -5.70 -9.19
C LEU A 10 -18.68 -6.55 -10.34
N PRO A 11 -17.60 -7.33 -10.09
CA PRO A 11 -17.12 -8.31 -11.05
C PRO A 11 -18.25 -9.22 -11.52
N ARG A 12 -18.24 -9.61 -12.79
CA ARG A 12 -19.29 -10.48 -13.32
C ARG A 12 -19.25 -11.84 -12.60
N PRO A 13 -20.40 -12.50 -12.39
CA PRO A 13 -20.42 -13.85 -11.84
C PRO A 13 -19.55 -14.79 -12.69
N GLY A 14 -18.55 -15.43 -12.08
CA GLY A 14 -17.62 -16.36 -12.74
C GLY A 14 -16.30 -15.74 -13.22
N GLU A 15 -16.12 -14.42 -13.10
CA GLU A 15 -14.88 -13.71 -13.42
C GLU A 15 -14.04 -13.55 -12.14
N LEU A 16 -13.05 -14.43 -11.93
CA LEU A 16 -12.18 -14.37 -10.76
C LEU A 16 -11.15 -13.23 -10.95
N GLN A 17 -11.46 -12.04 -10.46
CA GLN A 17 -10.51 -10.93 -10.44
C GLN A 17 -9.85 -10.85 -9.06
N VAL A 18 -8.58 -11.25 -8.97
CA VAL A 18 -7.82 -11.24 -7.71
C VAL A 18 -6.83 -10.08 -7.73
N ARG A 19 -6.87 -9.25 -6.69
CA ARG A 19 -5.87 -8.19 -6.44
C ARG A 19 -5.12 -8.47 -5.16
N LEU A 20 -3.80 -8.48 -5.25
CA LEU A 20 -2.86 -8.75 -4.15
C LEU A 20 -1.88 -7.61 -3.98
N LEU A 21 -1.49 -7.38 -2.74
CA LEU A 21 -0.37 -6.53 -2.38
C LEU A 21 0.78 -7.38 -1.86
N VAL A 22 1.96 -7.19 -2.43
CA VAL A 22 3.15 -7.96 -2.09
C VAL A 22 4.24 -7.00 -1.62
N GLY A 23 4.59 -7.07 -0.34
CA GLY A 23 5.69 -6.30 0.24
C GLY A 23 7.06 -6.90 -0.14
N ALA A 24 8.00 -6.04 -0.50
CA ALA A 24 9.41 -6.34 -0.69
C ALA A 24 10.24 -5.34 0.13
N PRO A 25 10.19 -5.38 1.48
CA PRO A 25 10.79 -4.35 2.34
C PRO A 25 12.32 -4.28 2.23
N MET A 26 12.97 -5.34 1.76
CA MET A 26 14.42 -5.38 1.54
C MET A 26 14.84 -4.90 0.14
N PHE A 27 13.89 -4.47 -0.71
CA PHE A 27 14.22 -3.92 -2.02
C PHE A 27 15.11 -2.67 -1.87
N TYR A 28 16.13 -2.56 -2.72
CA TYR A 28 17.02 -1.40 -2.75
C TYR A 28 17.10 -0.80 -4.17
N GLY A 29 16.85 0.50 -4.29
CA GLY A 29 17.05 1.25 -5.54
C GLY A 29 16.02 2.35 -5.77
N GLY A 30 16.37 3.36 -6.58
CA GLY A 30 15.46 4.46 -6.90
C GLY A 30 15.19 5.43 -5.74
N GLY A 31 16.16 5.59 -4.83
CA GLY A 31 16.14 6.61 -3.77
C GLY A 31 15.27 6.31 -2.55
N SER A 32 14.58 5.17 -2.50
CA SER A 32 13.76 4.70 -1.38
C SER A 32 14.02 3.21 -1.11
N GLY A 33 13.99 2.83 0.16
CA GLY A 33 14.19 1.46 0.63
C GLY A 33 12.86 0.76 0.80
N GLY A 34 12.73 -0.41 0.17
CA GLY A 34 11.50 -1.19 0.14
C GLY A 34 10.57 -0.87 -1.04
N ARG A 35 9.67 -1.80 -1.34
CA ARG A 35 8.60 -1.67 -2.35
C ARG A 35 7.37 -2.42 -1.92
N VAL A 36 6.23 -2.03 -2.48
CA VAL A 36 5.01 -2.84 -2.46
C VAL A 36 4.51 -2.99 -3.89
N TYR A 37 4.26 -4.21 -4.34
CA TYR A 37 3.76 -4.49 -5.68
C TYR A 37 2.25 -4.70 -5.64
N LEU A 38 1.54 -4.05 -6.56
CA LEU A 38 0.14 -4.36 -6.85
C LEU A 38 0.12 -5.41 -7.95
N CYS A 39 -0.38 -6.58 -7.60
CA CYS A 39 -0.46 -7.73 -8.48
C CYS A 39 -1.91 -8.10 -8.75
N GLU A 40 -2.21 -8.41 -10.00
CA GLU A 40 -3.55 -8.66 -10.52
C GLU A 40 -3.55 -10.00 -11.25
N MET A 41 -4.62 -10.76 -11.07
CA MET A 41 -4.90 -11.97 -11.83
C MET A 41 -6.32 -11.87 -12.39
N ASP A 42 -6.43 -12.11 -13.69
CA ASP A 42 -7.69 -12.17 -14.42
C ASP A 42 -8.06 -13.64 -14.63
N GLY A 43 -9.34 -14.00 -14.51
CA GLY A 43 -9.83 -15.37 -14.68
C GLY A 43 -9.53 -15.97 -16.05
N GLN A 44 -9.26 -15.13 -17.06
CA GLN A 44 -8.86 -15.56 -18.42
C GLN A 44 -7.34 -15.86 -18.53
N ALA A 45 -6.51 -15.35 -17.62
CA ALA A 45 -5.05 -15.47 -17.67
C ALA A 45 -4.49 -15.97 -16.32
N PRO A 46 -4.06 -17.23 -16.21
CA PRO A 46 -3.71 -17.86 -14.93
C PRO A 46 -2.40 -17.35 -14.30
N HIS A 47 -1.78 -16.31 -14.86
CA HIS A 47 -0.53 -15.75 -14.38
C HIS A 47 -0.77 -14.44 -13.62
N LEU A 48 -0.27 -14.39 -12.39
CA LEU A 48 -0.21 -13.17 -11.61
C LEU A 48 0.70 -12.15 -12.31
N ARG A 49 0.18 -10.95 -12.59
CA ARG A 49 0.96 -9.84 -13.18
C ARG A 49 1.06 -8.70 -12.18
N CYS A 50 2.24 -8.12 -12.02
CA CYS A 50 2.47 -7.01 -11.09
C CYS A 50 2.85 -5.73 -11.84
N PRO A 51 1.89 -5.05 -12.50
CA PRO A 51 2.18 -3.91 -13.38
C PRO A 51 2.63 -2.66 -12.63
N ARG A 52 2.39 -2.58 -11.32
CA ARG A 52 2.62 -1.38 -10.52
C ARG A 52 3.37 -1.66 -9.23
N ALA A 53 4.18 -0.70 -8.82
CA ALA A 53 4.90 -0.72 -7.56
C ALA A 53 4.76 0.62 -6.84
N LEU A 54 4.42 0.56 -5.56
CA LEU A 54 4.41 1.66 -4.61
C LEU A 54 5.79 1.78 -3.95
N ARG A 55 6.12 3.00 -3.54
CA ARG A 55 7.40 3.36 -2.91
C ARG A 55 7.13 4.31 -1.75
N GLY A 56 8.01 4.27 -0.75
CA GLY A 56 8.04 5.25 0.32
C GLY A 56 8.64 6.58 -0.15
N SER A 57 8.87 7.48 0.80
CA SER A 57 9.43 8.80 0.51
C SER A 57 10.87 8.66 0.01
N PRO A 58 11.30 9.49 -0.95
CA PRO A 58 12.70 9.53 -1.36
C PRO A 58 13.58 10.01 -0.20
N GLY A 59 14.86 9.60 -0.19
CA GLY A 59 15.82 9.97 0.85
C GLY A 59 15.94 8.94 1.98
N HIS A 60 15.13 7.87 1.96
CA HIS A 60 15.19 6.79 2.95
C HIS A 60 15.60 5.46 2.28
N PRO A 61 16.86 5.28 1.83
CA PRO A 61 17.30 4.09 1.10
C PRO A 61 17.20 2.78 1.89
N HIS A 62 17.06 2.86 3.22
CA HIS A 62 16.88 1.73 4.12
C HIS A 62 15.52 1.74 4.82
N GLY A 63 14.56 2.55 4.36
CA GLY A 63 13.28 2.82 5.03
C GLY A 63 12.37 1.60 5.26
N ARG A 64 12.63 0.49 4.58
CA ARG A 64 11.84 -0.76 4.63
C ARG A 64 10.35 -0.55 4.33
N PHE A 65 10.04 0.32 3.39
CA PHE A 65 8.68 0.50 2.90
C PHE A 65 8.07 -0.84 2.44
N GLY A 66 6.87 -1.15 2.94
CA GLY A 66 6.24 -2.45 2.71
C GLY A 66 6.57 -3.52 3.76
N ALA A 67 7.13 -3.13 4.92
CA ALA A 67 7.38 -4.05 6.03
C ALA A 67 6.08 -4.58 6.65
N SER A 68 5.03 -3.75 6.66
CA SER A 68 3.68 -4.11 7.08
C SER A 68 2.65 -3.61 6.06
N LEU A 69 1.53 -4.31 5.99
CA LEU A 69 0.42 -4.02 5.08
C LEU A 69 -0.90 -4.25 5.82
N ALA A 70 -1.80 -3.28 5.76
CA ALA A 70 -3.15 -3.43 6.30
C ALA A 70 -4.20 -2.90 5.32
N HIS A 71 -5.27 -3.68 5.15
CA HIS A 71 -6.43 -3.26 4.37
C HIS A 71 -7.41 -2.52 5.28
N LEU A 72 -7.71 -1.28 4.94
CA LEU A 72 -8.68 -0.45 5.65
C LEU A 72 -9.96 -0.40 4.81
N SER A 73 -10.93 -1.24 5.18
CA SER A 73 -12.29 -1.19 4.62
C SER A 73 -13.01 0.08 5.05
N HIS A 74 -13.89 0.59 4.19
CA HIS A 74 -14.84 1.69 4.43
C HIS A 74 -14.89 2.19 5.88
N LEU A 75 -13.96 3.11 6.20
CA LEU A 75 -14.15 3.97 7.35
C LEU A 75 -15.31 4.90 6.97
N ASP A 76 -16.25 5.12 7.89
CA ASP A 76 -17.43 5.94 7.63
C ASP A 76 -17.02 7.29 7.02
N GLY A 77 -17.55 7.60 5.84
CA GLY A 77 -17.23 8.82 5.08
C GLY A 77 -16.13 8.69 4.01
N LEU A 78 -15.46 7.54 3.88
CA LEU A 78 -14.53 7.30 2.78
C LEU A 78 -15.23 6.73 1.53
N THR A 79 -14.89 7.28 0.38
CA THR A 79 -15.46 6.91 -0.93
C THR A 79 -14.76 5.73 -1.59
N CYS A 80 -13.65 5.22 -1.06
CA CYS A 80 -12.96 4.04 -1.59
C CYS A 80 -12.14 3.34 -0.49
N PRO A 81 -11.92 2.01 -0.56
CA PRO A 81 -11.04 1.29 0.36
C PRO A 81 -9.61 1.86 0.37
N GLN A 82 -8.97 1.85 1.53
CA GLN A 82 -7.59 2.31 1.69
C GLN A 82 -6.66 1.17 2.09
N VAL A 83 -5.37 1.40 1.89
CA VAL A 83 -4.30 0.51 2.29
C VAL A 83 -3.31 1.29 3.11
N ALA A 84 -2.99 0.78 4.30
CA ALA A 84 -1.88 1.26 5.09
C ALA A 84 -0.61 0.45 4.76
N VAL A 85 0.51 1.15 4.57
CA VAL A 85 1.83 0.57 4.32
C VAL A 85 2.83 1.12 5.32
N GLY A 86 3.52 0.23 6.02
CA GLY A 86 4.57 0.61 6.98
C GLY A 86 5.95 0.76 6.37
N ALA A 87 6.71 1.74 6.89
CA ALA A 87 8.11 2.00 6.56
C ALA A 87 8.89 2.29 7.86
N PRO A 88 9.14 1.27 8.71
CA PRO A 88 9.58 1.45 10.08
C PRO A 88 11.00 2.02 10.23
N LEU A 89 11.79 2.06 9.16
CA LEU A 89 13.16 2.60 9.19
C LEU A 89 13.28 3.97 8.50
N GLU A 90 12.17 4.57 8.07
CA GLU A 90 12.19 5.98 7.65
C GLU A 90 12.35 6.92 8.84
N ASP A 91 12.61 8.20 8.55
CA ASP A 91 12.75 9.27 9.54
C ASP A 91 13.73 8.91 10.67
N ASP A 92 14.94 8.47 10.29
CA ASP A 92 16.01 8.06 11.22
C ASP A 92 15.60 6.95 12.20
N GLY A 93 14.71 6.05 11.76
CA GLY A 93 14.24 4.92 12.56
C GLY A 93 13.04 5.23 13.45
N HIS A 94 12.49 6.45 13.40
CA HIS A 94 11.19 6.73 14.02
C HIS A 94 10.06 6.02 13.26
N GLY A 95 10.24 5.79 11.96
CA GLY A 95 9.30 5.08 11.11
C GLY A 95 8.14 5.94 10.61
N ALA A 96 7.43 5.41 9.63
CA ALA A 96 6.27 6.07 9.02
C ALA A 96 5.21 5.07 8.56
N VAL A 97 3.96 5.54 8.48
CA VAL A 97 2.84 4.83 7.87
C VAL A 97 2.27 5.66 6.72
N TYR A 98 2.04 5.01 5.59
CA TYR A 98 1.44 5.60 4.39
C TYR A 98 0.03 5.08 4.19
N LEU A 99 -0.90 5.98 3.91
CA LEU A 99 -2.26 5.64 3.48
C LEU A 99 -2.37 5.84 1.98
N PHE A 100 -2.68 4.78 1.25
CA PHE A 100 -2.97 4.79 -0.18
C PHE A 100 -4.47 4.58 -0.37
N GLN A 101 -5.10 5.47 -1.10
CA GLN A 101 -6.51 5.30 -1.49
C GLN A 101 -6.60 4.44 -2.74
N SER A 102 -7.48 3.45 -2.75
CA SER A 102 -7.82 2.73 -3.97
C SER A 102 -8.61 3.66 -4.90
N ALA A 103 -8.30 3.65 -6.18
CA ALA A 103 -9.01 4.37 -7.21
C ALA A 103 -10.00 3.44 -7.93
N PRO A 104 -11.01 4.01 -8.62
CA PRO A 104 -11.93 3.21 -9.43
C PRO A 104 -11.20 2.29 -10.40
N GLY A 105 -11.73 1.08 -10.64
CA GLY A 105 -11.04 0.02 -11.39
C GLY A 105 -10.01 -0.73 -10.54
N GLY A 106 -10.02 -0.53 -9.22
CA GLY A 106 -9.15 -1.14 -8.21
C GLY A 106 -7.65 -0.94 -8.42
N HIS A 107 -7.31 0.16 -9.08
CA HIS A 107 -5.97 0.69 -9.12
C HIS A 107 -5.60 1.25 -7.74
N LEU A 108 -4.34 1.13 -7.31
CA LEU A 108 -3.90 1.89 -6.14
C LEU A 108 -3.59 3.33 -6.55
N GLY A 109 -4.24 4.28 -5.89
CA GLY A 109 -4.10 5.71 -6.14
C GLY A 109 -2.86 6.31 -5.48
N GLU A 110 -2.87 7.62 -5.34
CA GLU A 110 -1.80 8.39 -4.70
C GLU A 110 -1.80 8.19 -3.17
N VAL A 111 -0.67 8.56 -2.54
CA VAL A 111 -0.60 8.67 -1.09
C VAL A 111 -1.54 9.79 -0.67
N VAL A 112 -2.57 9.46 0.12
CA VAL A 112 -3.49 10.48 0.67
C VAL A 112 -2.97 11.05 1.98
N GLN A 113 -2.18 10.27 2.71
CA GLN A 113 -1.59 10.71 3.97
C GLN A 113 -0.32 9.92 4.28
N ARG A 114 0.67 10.61 4.85
CA ARG A 114 1.83 10.00 5.51
C ARG A 114 1.83 10.43 6.97
N ILE A 115 2.06 9.49 7.88
CA ILE A 115 2.10 9.72 9.32
C ILE A 115 3.49 9.31 9.81
N SER A 116 4.28 10.28 10.26
CA SER A 116 5.60 10.01 10.84
C SER A 116 5.47 9.64 12.32
N GLY A 117 6.24 8.65 12.77
CA GLY A 117 6.40 8.34 14.19
C GLY A 117 6.94 9.54 14.97
N SER A 118 7.77 10.39 14.35
CA SER A 118 8.33 11.58 14.98
C SER A 118 7.29 12.64 15.39
N TRP A 119 6.08 12.60 14.82
CA TRP A 119 5.02 13.56 15.14
C TRP A 119 4.37 13.32 16.50
N PHE A 120 4.52 12.12 17.06
CA PHE A 120 3.95 11.79 18.36
C PHE A 120 4.86 12.30 19.49
N PRO A 121 4.30 12.77 20.61
CA PRO A 121 5.10 13.26 21.75
C PRO A 121 6.13 12.23 22.28
N SER A 122 5.79 10.94 22.22
CA SER A 122 6.68 9.85 22.64
C SER A 122 7.77 9.49 21.63
N GLN A 123 7.69 10.01 20.40
CA GLN A 123 8.63 9.74 19.30
C GLN A 123 8.98 8.25 19.19
N PRO A 124 7.97 7.36 18.98
CA PRO A 124 8.21 5.93 18.88
C PRO A 124 9.24 5.61 17.80
N GLN A 125 10.02 4.56 18.04
CA GLN A 125 10.88 3.94 17.04
C GLN A 125 10.14 2.82 16.32
N PHE A 126 10.54 2.57 15.08
CA PHE A 126 9.97 1.51 14.25
C PHE A 126 8.46 1.65 14.04
N PHE A 127 7.93 2.88 14.06
CA PHE A 127 6.51 3.14 13.85
C PHE A 127 6.07 2.62 12.48
N GLY A 128 4.98 1.85 12.47
CA GLY A 128 4.48 1.19 11.27
C GLY A 128 5.08 -0.20 11.02
N LEU A 129 5.81 -0.80 11.96
CA LEU A 129 6.12 -2.24 11.91
C LEU A 129 4.87 -3.10 12.13
#